data_AF-A0A0D2KL49-F1
#
_entry.id   AF-A0A0D2KL49-F1
#
_cell.length_a   1.000
_cell.length_b   1.000
_cell.length_c   1.000
_cell.angle_alpha   90.00
_cell.angle_beta   90.00
_cell.angle_gamma   90.00
#
_symmetry.space_group_name_H-M   'P 1'
#
loop_
_entity.id
_entity.type
_entity.pdbx_description
1 polymer ?
#
loop_
_entity_poly.entity_id
_entity_poly.type
_entity_poly.pdbx_seq_one_letter_code
_entity_poly.pdbx_strand_id
1 'polypeptide(L)'
;GAVVAGAAAAPPEGLRRGLRPGEGAVREVAAYILDHGRFAGVPATAMVQLEAGGGGGGAAKSKVGSLQQYVHADSDCEERGVSDFPPCEVHKIAVLDLRLGNTDRNGANILARRGAGGAWELVPIDHGGCLPDCFEDLSFEWQWWPQADVPFDAATLEYIASLDAARDAAVLAAHGLAVRPECVRVLRVCTMLLQKAAAAGLTAAQIAGVASRQAAARSPLERMHAAAAAEAERAAAAAAAAAAAAAAADGGTADATAGGGAAGSDERVYLACMGRLIDELLALEDFVLDNGGQLLL
;
A
#
# COMPACT_ATOMS: atom_id res chain seq x y z
N GLY A 1 45.64 6.12 13.82
CA GLY A 1 44.42 6.92 13.67
C GLY A 1 43.34 5.99 13.18
N ALA A 2 42.28 5.80 13.97
CA ALA A 2 41.15 4.97 13.59
C ALA A 2 40.33 5.69 12.52
N VAL A 3 40.08 5.01 11.40
CA VAL A 3 39.18 5.48 10.35
C VAL A 3 37.77 5.14 10.80
N VAL A 4 37.02 6.16 11.21
CA VAL A 4 35.59 6.03 11.48
C VAL A 4 34.88 5.88 10.13
N ALA A 5 34.28 4.71 9.91
CA ALA A 5 33.40 4.49 8.77
C ALA A 5 32.23 5.47 8.85
N GLY A 6 32.14 6.37 7.87
CA GLY A 6 31.01 7.28 7.75
C GLY A 6 29.72 6.49 7.54
N ALA A 7 28.73 6.74 8.39
CA ALA A 7 27.37 6.27 8.16
C ALA A 7 26.92 6.73 6.78
N ALA A 8 26.46 5.80 5.94
CA ALA A 8 25.83 6.12 4.67
C ALA A 8 24.64 7.05 4.96
N ALA A 9 24.66 8.25 4.37
CA ALA A 9 23.55 9.18 4.49
C ALA A 9 22.27 8.51 3.99
N ALA A 10 21.19 8.61 4.79
CA ALA A 10 19.88 8.12 4.37
C ALA A 10 19.50 8.80 3.03
N PRO A 11 18.92 8.06 2.07
CA PRO A 11 18.47 8.66 0.82
C PRO A 11 17.47 9.79 1.11
N PRO A 12 17.41 10.85 0.28
CA PRO A 12 16.50 11.96 0.51
C PRO A 12 15.05 11.46 0.54
N GLU A 13 14.37 11.69 1.66
CA GLU A 13 12.93 11.47 1.80
C GLU A 13 12.17 12.48 0.92
N GLY A 14 11.06 12.04 0.32
CA GLY A 14 10.14 12.93 -0.39
C GLY A 14 9.34 13.81 0.59
N LEU A 15 8.40 14.60 0.06
CA LEU A 15 7.53 15.45 0.88
C LEU A 15 6.65 14.63 1.87
N ARG A 16 6.35 13.37 1.54
CA ARG A 16 5.66 12.41 2.39
C ARG A 16 6.61 11.29 2.81
N ARG A 17 6.48 10.80 4.04
CA ARG A 17 7.35 9.74 4.55
C ARG A 17 7.12 8.44 3.80
N GLY A 18 8.21 7.72 3.60
CA GLY A 18 8.25 6.45 2.88
C GLY A 18 8.08 6.53 1.36
N LEU A 19 7.99 7.72 0.79
CA LEU A 19 8.09 7.96 -0.65
C LEU A 19 9.47 8.54 -0.99
N ARG A 20 10.16 7.96 -1.97
CA ARG A 20 11.44 8.53 -2.46
C ARG A 20 11.22 9.31 -3.76
N PRO A 21 11.94 10.43 -3.96
CA PRO A 21 11.90 11.16 -5.23
C PRO A 21 12.26 10.26 -6.42
N GLY A 22 11.50 10.41 -7.52
CA GLY A 22 11.74 9.66 -8.76
C GLY A 22 10.98 8.33 -8.90
N GLU A 23 10.22 7.91 -7.89
CA GLU A 23 9.49 6.62 -7.91
C GLU A 23 8.01 6.74 -8.28
N GLY A 24 7.48 7.96 -8.39
CA GLY A 24 6.06 8.20 -8.65
C GLY A 24 5.56 7.50 -9.92
N ALA A 25 6.33 7.56 -11.01
CA ALA A 25 5.96 6.92 -12.27
C ALA A 25 5.78 5.39 -12.15
N VAL A 26 6.61 4.72 -11.34
CA VAL A 26 6.49 3.27 -11.10
C VAL A 26 5.19 2.96 -10.36
N ARG A 27 4.81 3.80 -9.39
CA ARG A 27 3.59 3.66 -8.59
C ARG A 27 2.32 3.89 -9.40
N GLU A 28 2.32 4.86 -10.29
CA GLU A 28 1.22 5.10 -11.23
C GLU A 28 0.96 3.86 -12.11
N VAL A 29 2.02 3.29 -12.67
CA VAL A 29 1.90 2.08 -13.50
C VAL A 29 1.52 0.87 -12.66
N ALA A 30 2.05 0.75 -11.44
CA ALA A 30 1.70 -0.32 -10.51
C ALA A 30 0.20 -0.27 -10.15
N ALA A 31 -0.35 0.91 -9.85
CA ALA A 31 -1.77 1.06 -9.54
C ALA A 31 -2.66 0.59 -10.70
N TYR A 32 -2.30 0.92 -11.94
CA TYR A 32 -3.00 0.44 -13.12
C TYR A 32 -2.91 -1.09 -13.29
N ILE A 33 -1.70 -1.67 -13.17
CA ILE A 33 -1.48 -3.11 -13.33
C ILE A 33 -2.23 -3.90 -12.24
N LEU A 34 -2.27 -3.36 -11.02
CA LEU A 34 -2.90 -4.00 -9.88
C LEU A 34 -4.41 -3.77 -9.80
N ASP A 35 -4.99 -2.90 -10.62
CA ASP A 35 -6.45 -2.72 -10.76
C ASP A 35 -7.07 -3.92 -11.51
N HIS A 36 -7.14 -5.07 -10.84
CA HIS A 36 -7.59 -6.34 -11.42
C HIS A 36 -8.99 -6.24 -11.98
N GLY A 37 -9.17 -6.72 -13.22
CA GLY A 37 -10.46 -6.62 -13.90
C GLY A 37 -10.95 -5.17 -14.10
N ARG A 38 -10.09 -4.17 -13.84
CA ARG A 38 -10.43 -2.75 -13.83
C ARG A 38 -11.50 -2.38 -12.80
N PHE A 39 -11.48 -3.07 -11.66
CA PHE A 39 -12.46 -2.93 -10.58
C PHE A 39 -12.60 -1.49 -10.10
N ALA A 40 -11.49 -0.82 -9.79
CA ALA A 40 -11.48 0.58 -9.36
C ALA A 40 -11.60 1.56 -10.54
N GLY A 41 -11.10 1.17 -11.71
CA GLY A 41 -11.18 1.96 -12.94
C GLY A 41 -9.98 2.88 -13.18
N VAL A 42 -8.78 2.56 -12.67
CA VAL A 42 -7.55 3.36 -12.83
C VAL A 42 -7.23 3.50 -14.32
N PRO A 43 -7.24 4.71 -14.93
CA PRO A 43 -7.05 4.85 -16.37
C PRO A 43 -5.77 4.18 -16.88
N ALA A 44 -5.78 3.73 -18.13
CA ALA A 44 -4.64 3.00 -18.70
C ALA A 44 -3.35 3.79 -18.53
N THR A 45 -2.39 3.21 -17.83
CA THR A 45 -1.15 3.89 -17.46
C THR A 45 0.04 3.05 -17.88
N ALA A 46 0.98 3.67 -18.60
CA ALA A 46 2.17 3.01 -19.10
C ALA A 46 3.44 3.78 -18.73
N MET A 47 4.54 3.07 -18.53
CA MET A 47 5.86 3.69 -18.48
C MET A 47 6.26 4.08 -19.90
N VAL A 48 6.64 5.33 -20.11
CA VAL A 48 7.06 5.86 -21.42
C VAL A 48 8.38 6.61 -21.31
N GLN A 49 9.12 6.63 -22.41
CA GLN A 49 10.24 7.53 -22.63
C GLN A 49 9.82 8.55 -23.68
N LEU A 50 9.76 9.82 -23.29
CA LEU A 50 9.47 10.92 -24.20
C LEU A 50 10.76 11.62 -24.59
N GLU A 51 10.95 11.83 -25.89
CA GLU A 51 12.04 12.61 -26.45
C GLU A 51 11.54 14.00 -26.81
N ALA A 52 12.06 15.03 -26.14
CA ALA A 52 11.69 16.42 -26.40
C ALA A 52 12.91 17.22 -26.91
N GLY A 53 12.73 17.95 -28.02
CA GLY A 53 13.69 18.97 -28.47
C GLY A 53 14.56 18.65 -29.69
N GLY A 54 14.09 17.86 -30.66
CA GLY A 54 14.81 17.60 -31.92
C GLY A 54 14.69 18.69 -33.02
N GLY A 55 13.87 19.72 -32.82
CA GLY A 55 13.71 20.81 -33.78
C GLY A 55 14.70 21.95 -33.51
N GLY A 56 15.73 22.10 -34.36
CA GLY A 56 16.63 23.27 -34.34
C GLY A 56 18.07 23.03 -33.87
N GLY A 57 18.57 21.78 -33.88
CA GLY A 57 20.00 21.48 -33.69
C GLY A 57 20.48 21.27 -32.25
N GLY A 58 19.57 21.21 -31.26
CA GLY A 58 19.89 20.80 -29.88
C GLY A 58 19.85 19.27 -29.72
N ALA A 59 20.64 18.74 -28.76
CA ALA A 59 20.55 17.32 -28.40
C ALA A 59 19.17 17.01 -27.80
N ALA A 60 18.52 15.95 -28.29
CA ALA A 60 17.24 15.48 -27.77
C ALA A 60 17.38 15.13 -26.29
N LYS A 61 16.49 15.68 -25.45
CA LYS A 61 16.41 15.32 -24.03
C LYS A 61 15.36 14.24 -23.88
N SER A 62 15.76 13.07 -23.39
CA SER A 62 14.84 11.99 -23.03
C SER A 62 14.40 12.12 -21.57
N LYS A 63 13.10 11.97 -21.31
CA LYS A 63 12.55 11.83 -19.96
C LYS A 63 11.72 10.55 -19.88
N VAL A 64 11.97 9.76 -18.84
CA VAL A 64 11.16 8.58 -18.51
C VAL A 64 10.12 8.98 -17.47
N GLY A 65 8.88 8.53 -17.63
CA GLY A 65 7.77 8.81 -16.71
C GLY A 65 6.54 7.97 -17.02
N SER A 66 5.50 8.12 -16.21
CA SER A 66 4.20 7.52 -16.48
C SER A 66 3.40 8.38 -17.47
N LEU A 67 2.70 7.74 -18.40
CA LEU A 67 1.69 8.34 -19.25
C LEU A 67 0.36 7.65 -18.95
N GLN A 68 -0.57 8.42 -18.42
CA GLN A 68 -1.92 7.96 -18.11
C GLN A 68 -2.90 8.46 -19.17
N GLN A 69 -3.81 7.59 -19.60
CA GLN A 69 -4.88 7.92 -20.52
C GLN A 69 -5.72 9.06 -19.94
N TYR A 70 -5.91 10.11 -20.73
CA TYR A 70 -6.83 11.18 -20.38
C TYR A 70 -8.27 10.66 -20.32
N VAL A 71 -8.98 11.05 -19.26
CA VAL A 71 -10.39 10.76 -19.07
C VAL A 71 -11.15 12.09 -18.95
N HIS A 72 -12.17 12.26 -19.79
CA HIS A 72 -13.09 13.38 -19.65
C HIS A 72 -13.94 13.18 -18.38
N ALA A 73 -14.03 14.22 -17.57
CA ALA A 73 -14.82 14.26 -16.34
C ALA A 73 -15.57 15.60 -16.22
N ASP A 74 -16.67 15.59 -15.48
CA ASP A 74 -17.47 16.79 -15.23
C ASP A 74 -16.82 17.70 -14.16
N SER A 75 -16.07 17.11 -13.21
CA SER A 75 -15.14 17.77 -12.28
C SER A 75 -14.33 16.70 -11.51
N ASP A 76 -13.54 17.11 -10.53
CA ASP A 76 -13.12 16.25 -9.42
C ASP A 76 -14.15 16.26 -8.27
N CYS A 77 -13.86 15.55 -7.18
CA CYS A 77 -14.73 15.45 -6.01
C CYS A 77 -14.54 16.58 -4.99
N GLU A 78 -13.52 17.44 -5.06
CA GLU A 78 -13.37 18.59 -4.16
C GLU A 78 -14.45 19.65 -4.43
N GLU A 79 -14.85 19.80 -5.69
CA GLU A 79 -15.84 20.79 -6.11
C GLU A 79 -17.30 20.32 -5.97
N ARG A 80 -17.56 19.14 -5.39
CA ARG A 80 -18.90 18.54 -5.33
C ARG A 80 -19.31 18.06 -3.94
N GLY A 81 -20.63 18.05 -3.72
CA GLY A 81 -21.22 17.35 -2.58
C GLY A 81 -21.09 15.84 -2.74
N VAL A 82 -20.40 15.18 -1.81
CA VAL A 82 -20.08 13.75 -1.88
C VAL A 82 -21.30 12.84 -1.70
N SER A 83 -22.41 13.35 -1.18
CA SER A 83 -23.61 12.57 -0.84
C SER A 83 -24.32 11.93 -2.04
N ASP A 84 -24.10 12.44 -3.25
CA ASP A 84 -24.76 11.92 -4.46
C ASP A 84 -24.05 10.69 -5.07
N PHE A 85 -22.85 10.35 -4.59
CA PHE A 85 -22.08 9.24 -5.15
C PHE A 85 -22.64 7.88 -4.70
N PRO A 86 -22.81 6.91 -5.62
CA PRO A 86 -23.18 5.54 -5.26
C PRO A 86 -22.13 4.91 -4.33
N PRO A 87 -22.53 4.12 -3.31
CA PRO A 87 -21.58 3.45 -2.44
C PRO A 87 -20.56 2.57 -3.18
N CYS A 88 -20.99 1.84 -4.21
CA CYS A 88 -20.11 0.98 -5.00
C CYS A 88 -18.96 1.76 -5.67
N GLU A 89 -19.20 3.02 -6.07
CA GLU A 89 -18.18 3.86 -6.71
C GLU A 89 -17.13 4.37 -5.71
N VAL A 90 -17.51 4.54 -4.44
CA VAL A 90 -16.57 4.87 -3.36
C VAL A 90 -15.84 3.61 -2.91
N HIS A 91 -16.55 2.49 -2.76
CA HIS A 91 -15.98 1.21 -2.32
C HIS A 91 -14.89 0.70 -3.27
N LYS A 92 -15.08 0.81 -4.59
CA LYS A 92 -14.06 0.36 -5.55
C LYS A 92 -12.73 1.12 -5.42
N ILE A 93 -12.79 2.42 -5.12
CA ILE A 93 -11.61 3.27 -4.90
C ILE A 93 -11.00 2.94 -3.54
N ALA A 94 -11.83 2.82 -2.50
CA ALA A 94 -11.39 2.47 -1.16
C ALA A 94 -10.62 1.13 -1.12
N VAL A 95 -11.13 0.11 -1.80
CA VAL A 95 -10.47 -1.20 -1.93
C VAL A 95 -9.08 -1.08 -2.53
N LEU A 96 -8.93 -0.30 -3.61
CA LEU A 96 -7.62 -0.09 -4.24
C LEU A 96 -6.69 0.69 -3.33
N ASP A 97 -7.14 1.82 -2.78
CA ASP A 97 -6.31 2.69 -1.95
C ASP A 97 -5.85 2.02 -0.66
N LEU A 98 -6.75 1.29 0.02
CA LEU A 98 -6.41 0.51 1.21
C LEU A 98 -5.36 -0.55 0.87
N ARG A 99 -5.57 -1.30 -0.22
CA ARG A 99 -4.64 -2.34 -0.69
C ARG A 99 -3.25 -1.77 -1.02
N LEU A 100 -3.18 -0.62 -1.69
CA LEU A 100 -1.92 -0.01 -2.10
C LEU A 100 -1.28 0.85 -1.00
N GLY A 101 -1.97 1.09 0.12
CA GLY A 101 -1.51 2.01 1.16
C GLY A 101 -1.33 3.42 0.60
N ASN A 102 -2.38 4.02 0.05
CA ASN A 102 -2.31 5.37 -0.49
C ASN A 102 -2.04 6.40 0.62
N THR A 103 -1.09 7.32 0.38
CA THR A 103 -0.72 8.38 1.34
C THR A 103 -1.32 9.74 0.98
N ASP A 104 -2.06 9.82 -0.12
CA ASP A 104 -2.56 11.07 -0.67
C ASP A 104 -3.90 10.92 -1.41
N ARG A 105 -4.83 10.09 -0.92
CA ARG A 105 -6.15 10.08 -1.54
C ARG A 105 -6.99 11.24 -1.01
N ASN A 106 -7.16 12.26 -1.84
CA ASN A 106 -8.06 13.40 -1.63
C ASN A 106 -9.10 13.52 -2.77
N GLY A 107 -10.05 14.44 -2.64
CA GLY A 107 -11.13 14.68 -3.58
C GLY A 107 -10.65 15.13 -4.96
N ALA A 108 -9.55 15.91 -5.05
CA ALA A 108 -8.96 16.32 -6.32
C ALA A 108 -8.37 15.13 -7.11
N ASN A 109 -8.00 14.06 -6.39
CA ASN A 109 -7.46 12.84 -6.99
C ASN A 109 -8.57 11.85 -7.44
N ILE A 110 -9.84 12.23 -7.34
CA ILE A 110 -10.98 11.42 -7.79
C ILE A 110 -11.80 12.23 -8.78
N LEU A 111 -11.83 11.80 -10.04
CA LEU A 111 -12.67 12.43 -11.05
C LEU A 111 -14.11 11.93 -10.94
N ALA A 112 -15.06 12.85 -11.06
CA ALA A 112 -16.49 12.56 -11.10
C ALA A 112 -17.04 12.83 -12.51
N ARG A 113 -17.72 11.84 -13.08
CA ARG A 113 -18.38 11.99 -14.39
C ARG A 113 -19.76 11.34 -14.41
N ARG A 114 -20.62 11.79 -15.31
CA ARG A 114 -21.90 11.13 -15.57
C ARG A 114 -21.72 9.91 -16.48
N GLY A 115 -22.10 8.74 -15.99
CA GLY A 115 -22.16 7.52 -16.77
C GLY A 115 -23.30 7.54 -17.79
N ALA A 116 -23.37 6.51 -18.65
CA ALA A 116 -24.39 6.42 -19.71
C ALA A 116 -25.84 6.46 -19.17
N GLY A 117 -26.05 5.98 -17.95
CA GLY A 117 -27.35 6.03 -17.25
C GLY A 117 -27.62 7.30 -16.44
N GLY A 118 -26.73 8.31 -16.51
CA GLY A 118 -26.83 9.55 -15.73
C GLY A 118 -26.44 9.41 -14.25
N ALA A 119 -26.17 8.21 -13.76
CA ALA A 119 -25.55 8.00 -12.45
C ALA A 119 -24.10 8.52 -12.44
N TRP A 120 -23.60 8.87 -11.25
CA TRP A 120 -22.20 9.23 -11.09
C TRP A 120 -21.31 8.01 -11.22
N GLU A 121 -20.21 8.18 -11.95
CA GLU A 121 -19.06 7.29 -12.02
C GLU A 121 -17.83 8.04 -11.51
N LEU A 122 -17.06 7.41 -10.62
CA LEU A 122 -15.81 7.90 -10.06
C LEU A 122 -14.63 7.20 -10.74
N VAL A 123 -13.58 7.97 -11.01
CA VAL A 123 -12.35 7.49 -11.65
C VAL A 123 -11.15 7.93 -10.80
N PRO A 124 -10.44 7.00 -10.14
CA PRO A 124 -9.26 7.34 -9.36
C PRO A 124 -8.10 7.68 -10.31
N ILE A 125 -7.41 8.79 -10.03
CA ILE A 125 -6.19 9.22 -10.71
C ILE A 125 -5.10 9.51 -9.66
N ASP A 126 -3.92 9.92 -10.12
CA ASP A 126 -2.80 10.37 -9.26
C ASP A 126 -2.44 9.38 -8.14
N HIS A 127 -1.82 8.26 -8.53
CA HIS A 127 -1.37 7.20 -7.61
C HIS A 127 0.11 7.30 -7.26
N GLY A 128 0.80 8.39 -7.59
CA GLY A 128 2.22 8.59 -7.26
C GLY A 128 2.54 8.48 -5.76
N GLY A 129 1.52 8.67 -4.91
CA GLY A 129 1.56 8.56 -3.45
C GLY A 129 1.25 7.18 -2.85
N CYS A 130 1.09 6.11 -3.65
CA CYS A 130 0.80 4.76 -3.14
C CYS A 130 2.07 3.92 -2.93
N LEU A 131 1.96 2.73 -2.33
CA LEU A 131 3.08 1.82 -2.07
C LEU A 131 4.27 2.51 -1.36
N PRO A 132 4.06 3.15 -0.19
CA PRO A 132 5.14 3.66 0.65
C PRO A 132 5.97 2.51 1.23
N ASP A 133 7.11 2.80 1.84
CA ASP A 133 7.87 1.81 2.62
C ASP A 133 7.51 1.75 4.12
N CYS A 134 6.53 2.55 4.56
CA CYS A 134 6.03 2.60 5.93
C CYS A 134 4.52 2.90 5.98
N PHE A 135 3.90 2.76 7.15
CA PHE A 135 2.45 2.95 7.36
C PHE A 135 2.09 4.33 7.95
N GLU A 136 3.05 5.23 8.10
CA GLU A 136 2.90 6.49 8.86
C GLU A 136 1.92 7.50 8.25
N ASP A 137 1.95 7.70 6.93
CA ASP A 137 1.20 8.77 6.24
C ASP A 137 0.02 8.23 5.39
N LEU A 138 -0.51 7.05 5.70
CA LEU A 138 -1.71 6.54 5.00
C LEU A 138 -2.88 7.50 5.20
N SER A 139 -3.51 7.95 4.11
CA SER A 139 -4.50 9.03 4.14
C SER A 139 -5.59 8.83 3.09
N PHE A 140 -6.84 8.89 3.54
CA PHE A 140 -8.02 8.58 2.75
C PHE A 140 -9.13 9.60 3.05
N GLU A 141 -9.38 10.55 2.15
CA GLU A 141 -10.47 11.52 2.35
C GLU A 141 -11.85 10.84 2.31
N TRP A 142 -12.01 9.84 1.45
CA TRP A 142 -13.26 9.10 1.33
C TRP A 142 -13.67 8.38 2.61
N GLN A 143 -12.77 8.18 3.59
CA GLN A 143 -13.12 7.56 4.87
C GLN A 143 -14.18 8.37 5.64
N TRP A 144 -14.27 9.66 5.36
CA TRP A 144 -15.21 10.58 5.99
C TRP A 144 -16.52 10.74 5.20
N TRP A 145 -16.66 10.05 4.07
CA TRP A 145 -17.84 10.13 3.25
C TRP A 145 -18.89 9.11 3.73
N PRO A 146 -20.20 9.45 3.74
CA PRO A 146 -21.25 8.55 4.24
C PRO A 146 -21.27 7.17 3.58
N GLN A 147 -20.81 7.08 2.33
CA GLN A 147 -20.71 5.84 1.57
C GLN A 147 -19.69 4.86 2.16
N ALA A 148 -18.63 5.36 2.81
CA ALA A 148 -17.60 4.52 3.41
C ALA A 148 -18.08 3.81 4.67
N ASP A 149 -19.17 4.28 5.29
CA ASP A 149 -19.87 3.62 6.41
C ASP A 149 -20.90 2.59 5.94
N VAL A 150 -21.12 2.44 4.63
CA VAL A 150 -22.01 1.41 4.09
C VAL A 150 -21.25 0.08 3.99
N PRO A 151 -21.83 -1.05 4.42
CA PRO A 151 -21.21 -2.36 4.24
C PRO A 151 -20.90 -2.65 2.77
N PHE A 152 -19.77 -3.34 2.51
CA PHE A 152 -19.44 -3.79 1.16
C PHE A 152 -20.52 -4.73 0.61
N ASP A 153 -20.82 -4.61 -0.68
CA ASP A 153 -21.69 -5.56 -1.36
C ASP A 153 -21.00 -6.90 -1.63
N ALA A 154 -21.78 -7.91 -2.01
CA ALA A 154 -21.27 -9.26 -2.23
C ALA A 154 -20.20 -9.32 -3.33
N ALA A 155 -20.35 -8.52 -4.40
CA ALA A 155 -19.39 -8.48 -5.50
C ALA A 155 -18.04 -7.89 -5.05
N THR A 156 -18.09 -6.85 -4.22
CA THR A 156 -16.89 -6.23 -3.63
C THR A 156 -16.21 -7.17 -2.65
N LEU A 157 -16.96 -7.89 -1.82
CA LEU A 157 -16.42 -8.89 -0.90
C LEU A 157 -15.76 -10.06 -1.66
N GLU A 158 -16.37 -10.55 -2.74
CA GLU A 158 -15.79 -11.58 -3.61
C GLU A 158 -14.49 -11.08 -4.26
N TYR A 159 -14.49 -9.85 -4.77
CA TYR A 159 -13.28 -9.23 -5.31
C TYR A 159 -12.16 -9.14 -4.26
N ILE A 160 -12.46 -8.63 -3.07
CA ILE A 160 -11.49 -8.52 -1.96
C ILE A 160 -10.91 -9.91 -1.59
N ALA A 161 -11.77 -10.92 -1.47
CA ALA A 161 -11.37 -12.28 -1.13
C ALA A 161 -10.44 -12.91 -2.19
N SER A 162 -10.57 -12.50 -3.45
CA SER A 162 -9.77 -13.00 -4.57
C SER A 162 -8.35 -12.42 -4.66
N LEU A 163 -8.05 -11.33 -3.94
CA LEU A 163 -6.77 -10.65 -4.00
C LEU A 163 -5.61 -11.53 -3.50
N ASP A 164 -4.46 -11.46 -4.17
CA ASP A 164 -3.26 -12.22 -3.81
C ASP A 164 -2.02 -11.33 -3.92
N ALA A 165 -1.58 -10.78 -2.79
CA ALA A 165 -0.43 -9.88 -2.73
C ALA A 165 0.90 -10.53 -3.14
N ALA A 166 1.05 -11.85 -3.04
CA ALA A 166 2.25 -12.55 -3.48
C ALA A 166 2.27 -12.64 -5.01
N ARG A 167 1.13 -12.96 -5.63
CA ARG A 167 0.95 -12.93 -7.08
C ARG A 167 1.10 -11.51 -7.62
N ASP A 168 0.55 -10.52 -6.94
CA ASP A 168 0.67 -9.11 -7.31
C ASP A 168 2.13 -8.65 -7.37
N ALA A 169 2.91 -8.97 -6.34
CA ALA A 169 4.34 -8.67 -6.32
C ALA A 169 5.08 -9.34 -7.48
N ALA A 170 4.73 -10.58 -7.81
CA ALA A 170 5.30 -11.30 -8.95
C ALA A 170 4.91 -10.66 -10.30
N VAL A 171 3.67 -10.19 -10.44
CA VAL A 171 3.19 -9.48 -11.63
C VAL A 171 3.96 -8.16 -11.82
N LEU A 172 4.12 -7.35 -10.78
CA LEU A 172 4.92 -6.12 -10.86
C LEU A 172 6.36 -6.40 -11.30
N ALA A 173 7.00 -7.43 -10.73
CA ALA A 173 8.34 -7.84 -11.11
C ALA A 173 8.41 -8.32 -12.57
N ALA A 174 7.42 -9.08 -13.04
CA ALA A 174 7.33 -9.54 -14.43
C ALA A 174 7.16 -8.39 -15.43
N HIS A 175 6.55 -7.28 -15.01
CA HIS A 175 6.45 -6.03 -15.77
C HIS A 175 7.72 -5.15 -15.67
N GLY A 176 8.77 -5.61 -14.98
CA GLY A 176 10.02 -4.86 -14.82
C GLY A 176 9.90 -3.65 -13.88
N LEU A 177 8.83 -3.57 -13.07
CA LEU A 177 8.67 -2.50 -12.09
C LEU A 177 9.49 -2.84 -10.84
N ALA A 178 10.56 -2.09 -10.62
CA ALA A 178 11.41 -2.22 -9.44
C ALA A 178 10.72 -1.62 -8.20
N VAL A 179 9.77 -2.35 -7.62
CA VAL A 179 9.16 -2.01 -6.34
C VAL A 179 10.03 -2.54 -5.21
N ARG A 180 10.38 -1.68 -4.25
CA ARG A 180 11.27 -2.07 -3.15
C ARG A 180 10.62 -3.13 -2.24
N PRO A 181 11.40 -4.00 -1.60
CA PRO A 181 10.87 -5.03 -0.71
C PRO A 181 9.98 -4.48 0.41
N GLU A 182 10.32 -3.32 0.98
CA GLU A 182 9.54 -2.68 2.03
C GLU A 182 8.17 -2.21 1.53
N CYS A 183 8.11 -1.70 0.30
CA CYS A 183 6.85 -1.33 -0.36
C CYS A 183 5.98 -2.57 -0.68
N VAL A 184 6.61 -3.68 -1.06
CA VAL A 184 5.91 -4.96 -1.24
C VAL A 184 5.38 -5.49 0.10
N ARG A 185 6.09 -5.29 1.21
CA ARG A 185 5.60 -5.61 2.55
C ARG A 185 4.35 -4.80 2.90
N VAL A 186 4.34 -3.49 2.60
CA VAL A 186 3.14 -2.65 2.75
C VAL A 186 1.97 -3.24 1.96
N LEU A 187 2.15 -3.54 0.67
CA LEU A 187 1.12 -4.19 -0.16
C LEU A 187 0.57 -5.48 0.49
N ARG A 188 1.45 -6.36 0.98
CA ARG A 188 1.05 -7.63 1.63
C ARG A 188 0.24 -7.41 2.89
N VAL A 189 0.71 -6.51 3.76
CA VAL A 189 0.05 -6.21 5.04
C VAL A 189 -1.29 -5.52 4.82
N CYS A 190 -1.33 -4.52 3.93
CA CYS A 190 -2.55 -3.81 3.57
C CYS A 190 -3.60 -4.73 2.95
N THR A 191 -3.18 -5.63 2.03
CA THR A 191 -4.07 -6.64 1.45
C THR A 191 -4.60 -7.58 2.53
N MET A 192 -3.74 -8.05 3.44
CA MET A 192 -4.13 -8.94 4.54
C MET A 192 -5.13 -8.28 5.50
N LEU A 193 -4.88 -7.02 5.88
CA LEU A 193 -5.81 -6.24 6.70
C LEU A 193 -7.16 -6.09 6.01
N LEU A 194 -7.16 -5.67 4.74
CA LEU A 194 -8.38 -5.50 3.95
C LEU A 194 -9.20 -6.79 3.89
N GLN A 195 -8.55 -7.92 3.59
CA GLN A 195 -9.23 -9.22 3.49
C GLN A 195 -9.83 -9.69 4.82
N LYS A 196 -9.04 -9.65 5.90
CA LYS A 196 -9.49 -10.12 7.21
C LYS A 196 -10.60 -9.22 7.77
N ALA A 197 -10.44 -7.91 7.67
CA ALA A 197 -11.42 -6.96 8.19
C ALA A 197 -12.72 -6.97 7.38
N ALA A 198 -12.65 -7.03 6.05
CA ALA A 198 -13.85 -7.16 5.21
C ALA A 198 -14.60 -8.48 5.48
N ALA A 199 -13.88 -9.59 5.67
CA ALA A 199 -14.48 -10.87 6.06
C ALA A 199 -15.14 -10.83 7.45
N ALA A 200 -14.63 -9.98 8.35
CA ALA A 200 -15.23 -9.71 9.65
C ALA A 200 -16.39 -8.69 9.59
N GLY A 201 -16.74 -8.19 8.40
CA GLY A 201 -17.88 -7.28 8.20
C GLY A 201 -17.58 -5.80 8.43
N LEU A 202 -16.31 -5.40 8.55
CA LEU A 202 -15.96 -3.99 8.68
C LEU A 202 -16.26 -3.21 7.39
N THR A 203 -16.65 -1.95 7.57
CA THR A 203 -16.85 -0.99 6.47
C THR A 203 -15.51 -0.40 6.00
N ALA A 204 -15.50 0.26 4.84
CA ALA A 204 -14.30 0.92 4.33
C ALA A 204 -13.74 1.96 5.32
N ALA A 205 -14.62 2.75 5.96
CA ALA A 205 -14.24 3.74 6.95
C ALA A 205 -13.55 3.09 8.17
N GLN A 206 -14.10 1.98 8.68
CA GLN A 206 -13.50 1.27 9.81
C GLN A 206 -12.13 0.69 9.44
N ILE A 207 -11.98 0.09 8.26
CA ILE A 207 -10.67 -0.42 7.81
C ILE A 207 -9.65 0.72 7.68
N ALA A 208 -10.07 1.88 7.16
CA ALA A 208 -9.23 3.08 7.09
C ALA A 208 -8.82 3.58 8.49
N GLY A 209 -9.71 3.50 9.48
CA GLY A 209 -9.41 3.83 10.88
C GLY A 209 -8.38 2.89 11.54
N VAL A 210 -8.31 1.63 11.11
CA VAL A 210 -7.23 0.71 11.53
C VAL A 210 -5.90 1.08 10.88
N ALA A 211 -5.94 1.46 9.59
CA ALA A 211 -4.76 1.69 8.76
C ALA A 211 -4.09 3.05 9.03
N SER A 212 -4.88 4.11 9.15
CA SER A 212 -4.44 5.50 9.18
C SER A 212 -4.32 6.07 10.59
N ARG A 213 -3.47 7.09 10.74
CA ARG A 213 -3.31 7.79 12.03
C ARG A 213 -4.49 8.69 12.31
N GLN A 214 -4.83 8.82 13.59
CA GLN A 214 -5.71 9.87 14.08
C GLN A 214 -4.91 10.91 14.83
N ALA A 215 -4.98 12.14 14.33
CA ALA A 215 -4.12 13.22 14.79
C ALA A 215 -2.65 12.77 14.82
N ALA A 216 -1.96 12.94 15.95
CA ALA A 216 -0.55 12.59 16.09
C ALA A 216 -0.31 11.13 16.57
N ALA A 217 -1.35 10.35 16.85
CA ALA A 217 -1.20 9.01 17.40
C ALA A 217 -0.94 7.97 16.30
N ARG A 218 -0.03 7.02 16.57
CA ARG A 218 0.22 5.87 15.69
C ARG A 218 -1.06 5.06 15.48
N SER A 219 -1.33 4.65 14.25
CA SER A 219 -2.48 3.81 13.92
C SER A 219 -2.38 2.42 14.58
N PRO A 220 -3.49 1.70 14.77
CA PRO A 220 -3.45 0.28 15.13
C PRO A 220 -2.51 -0.52 14.22
N LEU A 221 -2.54 -0.26 12.90
CA LEU A 221 -1.66 -0.93 11.93
C LEU A 221 -0.18 -0.68 12.20
N GLU A 222 0.21 0.55 12.53
CA GLU A 222 1.59 0.88 12.89
C GLU A 222 2.06 0.20 14.18
N ARG A 223 1.16 0.09 15.18
CA ARG A 223 1.48 -0.62 16.43
C ARG A 223 1.68 -2.12 16.17
N MET A 224 0.84 -2.72 15.34
CA MET A 224 1.00 -4.12 14.92
C MET A 224 2.29 -4.31 14.14
N HIS A 225 2.60 -3.42 13.19
CA HIS A 225 3.85 -3.43 12.44
C HIS A 225 5.08 -3.40 13.36
N ALA A 226 5.11 -2.50 14.34
CA ALA A 226 6.22 -2.40 15.28
C ALA A 226 6.38 -3.66 16.14
N ALA A 227 5.27 -4.25 16.60
CA ALA A 227 5.29 -5.50 17.36
C ALA A 227 5.80 -6.68 16.53
N ALA A 228 5.31 -6.81 15.29
CA ALA A 228 5.71 -7.86 14.36
C ALA A 228 7.17 -7.74 13.94
N ALA A 229 7.67 -6.52 13.68
CA ALA A 229 9.07 -6.28 13.37
C ALA A 229 9.98 -6.72 14.54
N ALA A 230 9.62 -6.33 15.77
CA ALA A 230 10.38 -6.71 16.95
C ALA A 230 10.35 -8.24 17.20
N GLU A 231 9.25 -8.92 16.87
CA GLU A 231 9.16 -10.39 16.95
C GLU A 231 10.06 -11.08 15.92
N ALA A 232 10.05 -10.58 14.69
CA ALA A 232 10.88 -11.10 13.61
C ALA A 232 12.38 -10.92 13.90
N GLU A 233 12.78 -9.75 14.39
CA GLU A 233 14.14 -9.47 14.85
C GLU A 233 14.59 -10.42 15.98
N ARG A 234 13.73 -10.66 16.99
CA ARG A 234 14.02 -11.62 18.08
C ARG A 234 14.18 -13.04 17.55
N ALA A 235 13.33 -13.45 16.61
CA ALA A 235 13.41 -14.78 15.99
C ALA A 235 14.70 -14.94 15.18
N ALA A 236 15.08 -13.92 14.41
CA ALA A 236 16.33 -13.90 13.64
C ALA A 236 17.57 -13.99 14.57
N ALA A 237 17.57 -13.23 15.66
CA ALA A 237 18.65 -13.28 16.66
C ALA A 237 18.75 -14.67 17.32
N ALA A 238 17.62 -15.29 17.68
CA ALA A 238 17.60 -16.62 18.26
C ALA A 238 18.11 -17.69 17.27
N ALA A 239 17.71 -17.60 15.99
CA ALA A 239 18.18 -18.50 14.94
C ALA A 239 19.69 -18.37 14.70
N ALA A 240 20.21 -17.14 14.68
CA ALA A 240 21.65 -16.88 14.55
C ALA A 240 22.44 -17.45 15.74
N ALA A 241 21.94 -17.28 16.97
CA ALA A 241 22.56 -17.85 18.16
C ALA A 241 22.57 -19.38 18.15
N ALA A 242 21.48 -20.02 17.71
CA ALA A 242 21.40 -21.47 17.56
C ALA A 242 22.37 -22.00 16.50
N ALA A 243 22.48 -21.32 15.36
CA ALA A 243 23.43 -21.68 14.30
C ALA A 243 24.89 -21.56 14.77
N ALA A 244 25.23 -20.51 15.52
CA ALA A 244 26.55 -20.34 16.11
C ALA A 244 26.87 -21.44 17.14
N ALA A 245 25.90 -21.81 17.98
CA ALA A 245 26.06 -22.90 18.95
C ALA A 245 26.27 -24.26 18.26
N ALA A 246 25.54 -24.53 17.17
CA ALA A 246 25.72 -25.76 16.37
C ALA A 246 27.10 -25.81 15.69
N ALA A 247 27.56 -24.70 15.10
CA ALA A 247 28.88 -24.63 14.47
C ALA A 247 30.02 -24.82 15.49
N ALA A 248 29.84 -24.35 16.74
CA ALA A 248 30.80 -24.58 17.81
C ALA A 248 30.83 -26.05 18.30
N ALA A 249 29.73 -26.79 18.16
CA ALA A 249 29.63 -28.19 18.56
C ALA A 249 30.23 -29.17 17.54
N ASP A 250 30.17 -28.86 16.23
CA ASP A 250 30.62 -29.74 15.15
C ASP A 250 32.12 -29.66 14.82
N GLY A 251 32.90 -28.78 15.46
CA GLY A 251 34.36 -28.71 15.32
C GLY A 251 34.89 -28.41 13.90
N GLY A 252 34.03 -28.04 12.95
CA GLY A 252 34.35 -27.83 11.55
C GLY A 252 34.29 -26.36 11.11
N THR A 253 35.24 -25.95 10.28
CA THR A 253 35.23 -24.66 9.58
C THR A 253 34.05 -24.60 8.61
N ALA A 254 32.99 -23.87 8.97
CA ALA A 254 31.82 -23.68 8.11
C ALA A 254 32.14 -22.76 6.92
N ASP A 255 31.88 -23.25 5.71
CA ASP A 255 31.83 -22.46 4.48
C ASP A 255 30.61 -21.51 4.53
N ALA A 256 30.85 -20.21 4.40
CA ALA A 256 29.90 -19.15 4.68
C ALA A 256 29.10 -18.75 3.42
N THR A 257 28.30 -19.67 2.87
CA THR A 257 27.46 -19.38 1.69
C THR A 257 25.97 -19.66 1.88
N ALA A 258 25.43 -19.42 3.08
CA ALA A 258 23.99 -19.53 3.37
C ALA A 258 23.34 -18.16 3.71
N GLY A 259 23.64 -17.11 2.95
CA GLY A 259 23.08 -15.76 3.16
C GLY A 259 21.64 -15.56 2.68
N GLY A 260 21.10 -16.46 1.85
CA GLY A 260 19.79 -16.28 1.19
C GLY A 260 18.58 -16.72 2.03
N GLY A 261 18.75 -17.53 3.07
CA GLY A 261 17.64 -18.10 3.85
C GLY A 261 17.10 -17.18 4.95
N ALA A 262 17.96 -16.37 5.56
CA ALA A 262 17.62 -15.58 6.76
C ALA A 262 16.64 -14.43 6.48
N ALA A 263 16.82 -13.72 5.36
CA ALA A 263 15.91 -12.63 4.97
C ALA A 263 14.50 -13.13 4.62
N GLY A 264 14.39 -14.33 4.04
CA GLY A 264 13.11 -14.97 3.73
C GLY A 264 12.39 -15.54 4.95
N SER A 265 13.14 -16.00 5.97
CA SER A 265 12.55 -16.45 7.24
C SER A 265 12.03 -15.30 8.09
N ASP A 266 12.74 -14.17 8.09
CA ASP A 266 12.37 -12.97 8.85
C ASP A 266 11.03 -12.40 8.36
N GLU A 267 10.89 -12.22 7.04
CA GLU A 267 9.64 -11.77 6.42
C GLU A 267 8.47 -12.73 6.68
N ARG A 268 8.71 -14.05 6.73
CA ARG A 268 7.67 -15.04 7.05
C ARG A 268 7.20 -14.90 8.49
N VAL A 269 8.12 -14.75 9.45
CA VAL A 269 7.78 -14.55 10.87
C VAL A 269 7.01 -13.24 11.03
N TYR A 270 7.49 -12.17 10.40
CA TYR A 270 6.83 -10.87 10.39
C TYR A 270 5.37 -10.97 9.90
N LEU A 271 5.15 -11.56 8.71
CA LEU A 271 3.80 -11.65 8.13
C LEU A 271 2.87 -12.57 8.94
N ALA A 272 3.40 -13.64 9.53
CA ALA A 272 2.62 -14.51 10.42
C ALA A 272 2.20 -13.77 11.70
N CYS A 273 3.12 -13.00 12.31
CA CYS A 273 2.82 -12.17 13.46
C CYS A 273 1.77 -11.08 13.12
N MET A 274 1.93 -10.39 11.99
CA MET A 274 0.93 -9.42 11.50
C MET A 274 -0.46 -10.04 11.36
N GLY A 275 -0.56 -11.21 10.72
CA GLY A 275 -1.85 -11.89 10.55
C GLY A 275 -2.51 -12.23 11.87
N ARG A 276 -1.74 -12.74 12.84
CA ARG A 276 -2.21 -13.04 14.18
C ARG A 276 -2.66 -11.79 14.94
N LEU A 277 -1.90 -10.70 14.88
CA LEU A 277 -2.27 -9.43 15.55
C LEU A 277 -3.54 -8.82 14.97
N ILE A 278 -3.76 -8.94 13.65
CA ILE A 278 -5.02 -8.52 13.01
C ILE A 278 -6.18 -9.39 13.51
N ASP A 279 -6.00 -10.71 13.59
CA ASP A 279 -7.03 -11.61 14.11
C ASP A 279 -7.35 -11.33 15.59
N GLU A 280 -6.34 -11.06 16.41
CA GLU A 280 -6.49 -10.65 17.82
C GLU A 280 -7.28 -9.34 17.94
N LEU A 281 -6.97 -8.33 17.09
CA LEU A 281 -7.68 -7.06 17.06
C LEU A 281 -9.17 -7.25 16.73
N LEU A 282 -9.46 -8.04 15.70
CA LEU A 282 -10.83 -8.29 15.23
C LEU A 282 -11.65 -9.17 16.18
N ALA A 283 -11.00 -9.90 17.09
CA ALA A 283 -11.65 -10.76 18.08
C ALA A 283 -12.03 -10.06 19.39
N LEU A 284 -11.63 -8.79 19.59
CA LEU A 284 -12.02 -8.05 20.78
C LEU A 284 -13.55 -7.83 20.77
N GLU A 285 -14.23 -8.21 21.86
CA GLU A 285 -15.70 -8.18 21.96
C GLU A 285 -16.28 -6.78 21.69
N ASP A 286 -15.53 -5.73 22.04
CA ASP A 286 -15.88 -4.33 21.84
C ASP A 286 -15.14 -3.69 20.66
N PHE A 287 -14.57 -4.46 19.73
CA PHE A 287 -13.92 -3.89 18.55
C PHE A 287 -14.93 -3.15 17.67
N VAL A 288 -15.08 -1.87 17.93
CA VAL A 288 -15.85 -0.94 17.11
C VAL A 288 -15.01 0.31 17.00
N LEU A 289 -14.74 0.74 15.77
CA LEU A 289 -14.20 2.06 15.54
C LEU A 289 -15.37 3.02 15.38
N ASP A 290 -15.35 4.14 16.11
CA ASP A 290 -16.21 5.25 15.77
C ASP A 290 -15.85 5.80 14.38
N ASN A 291 -16.68 6.66 13.81
CA ASN A 291 -16.41 7.22 12.48
C ASN A 291 -15.09 8.02 12.43
N GLY A 292 -14.49 8.34 13.58
CA GLY A 292 -13.16 8.93 13.75
C GLY A 292 -12.01 7.93 13.67
N GLY A 293 -12.29 6.63 13.62
CA GLY A 293 -11.34 5.54 13.75
C GLY A 293 -10.93 5.24 15.21
N GLN A 294 -11.57 5.85 16.21
CA GLN A 294 -11.23 5.59 17.61
C GLN A 294 -11.85 4.27 18.04
N LEU A 295 -11.04 3.43 18.69
CA LEU A 295 -11.56 2.24 19.37
C LEU A 295 -12.55 2.68 20.46
N LEU A 296 -13.79 2.24 20.32
CA LEU A 296 -14.77 2.25 21.41
C LEU A 296 -14.34 1.13 22.37
N LEU A 297 -13.77 1.51 23.52
CA LEU A 297 -13.40 0.62 24.62
C LEU A 297 -14.28 0.88 25.83
#